data_AF-A0AAI9URN0-F1
#
_entry.id   AF-A0AAI9URN0-F1
#
_cell.length_a   1.000
_cell.length_b   1.000
_cell.length_c   1.000
_cell.angle_alpha   90.00
_cell.angle_beta   90.00
_cell.angle_gamma   90.00
#
_symmetry.space_group_name_H-M   'P 1'
#
loop_
_entity.id
_entity.type
_entity.pdbx_description
1 polymer ?
#
loop_
_entity_poly.entity_id
_entity_poly.type
_entity_poly.pdbx_seq_one_letter_code
_entity_poly.pdbx_strand_id
1 'polypeptide(L)'
;MVATETTRPLIVGPESGPEAPYPYKMEGKVISGFGRGSKELGIPTANLPVDASLTPWIDTIKSGVYFGWASLSLPASHPDRVAAPGTSSTAGAGPAQPHIDFQLYPMVMSIGYNPFYKNTVRSAEVHVLHKFSADFYDAHMRLLILGFVRDELDYKSLEALIADINTDCEVARNSLARDAWHPPKALRPKGTVDGTLDAKWLVEELPKA
;
A
#
# COMPACT_ATOMS: atom_id res chain seq x y z
N MET A 1 -12.03 -32.43 22.00
CA MET A 1 -12.52 -31.95 20.70
C MET A 1 -11.35 -31.25 20.04
N VAL A 2 -10.83 -31.81 18.94
CA VAL A 2 -9.72 -31.20 18.20
C VAL A 2 -10.32 -30.01 17.46
N ALA A 3 -9.91 -28.79 17.82
CA ALA A 3 -10.21 -27.63 17.01
C ALA A 3 -9.56 -27.87 15.65
N THR A 4 -10.38 -28.02 14.61
CA THR A 4 -9.89 -28.02 13.24
C THR A 4 -9.22 -26.68 13.01
N GLU A 5 -7.88 -26.66 12.92
CA GLU A 5 -7.13 -25.53 12.38
C GLU A 5 -7.63 -25.29 10.96
N THR A 6 -8.60 -24.39 10.81
CA THR A 6 -8.98 -23.87 9.50
C THR A 6 -7.84 -23.00 9.01
N THR A 7 -7.00 -23.54 8.13
CA THR A 7 -5.93 -22.79 7.47
C THR A 7 -6.53 -21.57 6.77
N ARG A 8 -5.94 -20.39 6.98
CA ARG A 8 -6.39 -19.15 6.36
C ARG A 8 -6.36 -19.28 4.82
N PRO A 9 -7.36 -18.78 4.08
CA PRO A 9 -7.34 -18.83 2.63
C PRO A 9 -6.19 -17.98 2.09
N LEU A 10 -5.47 -18.50 1.09
CA LEU A 10 -4.34 -17.80 0.44
C LEU A 10 -4.76 -16.85 -0.68
N ILE A 11 -6.06 -16.78 -1.00
CA ILE A 11 -6.67 -15.83 -1.95
C ILE A 11 -7.98 -15.35 -1.33
N VAL A 12 -8.26 -14.05 -1.46
CA VAL A 12 -9.50 -13.43 -0.95
C VAL A 12 -10.18 -12.57 -2.02
N GLY A 13 -11.49 -12.36 -1.88
CA GLY A 13 -12.30 -11.62 -2.83
C GLY A 13 -12.65 -12.41 -4.10
N PRO A 14 -13.69 -12.00 -4.84
CA PRO A 14 -14.19 -12.74 -5.99
C PRO A 14 -13.29 -12.62 -7.22
N GLU A 15 -13.41 -13.56 -8.14
CA GLU A 15 -12.63 -13.57 -9.40
C GLU A 15 -12.94 -12.36 -10.29
N SER A 16 -14.14 -11.78 -10.19
CA SER A 16 -14.59 -10.63 -10.99
C SER A 16 -13.93 -9.30 -10.62
N GLY A 17 -13.15 -9.24 -9.55
CA GLY A 17 -12.49 -8.02 -9.08
C GLY A 17 -13.01 -7.52 -7.74
N PRO A 18 -12.51 -6.36 -7.26
CA PRO A 18 -13.01 -5.73 -6.04
C PRO A 18 -14.51 -5.40 -6.15
N GLU A 19 -15.27 -5.70 -5.10
CA GLU A 19 -16.69 -5.35 -4.99
C GLU A 19 -16.89 -4.18 -4.01
N ALA A 20 -18.02 -3.48 -4.12
CA ALA A 20 -18.37 -2.41 -3.20
C ALA A 20 -18.25 -2.89 -1.74
N PRO A 21 -17.61 -2.12 -0.85
CA PRO A 21 -17.26 -0.70 -1.00
C PRO A 21 -15.88 -0.41 -1.63
N TYR A 22 -15.16 -1.43 -2.09
CA TYR A 22 -13.85 -1.25 -2.73
C TYR A 22 -13.97 -0.75 -4.18
N PRO A 23 -12.97 -0.01 -4.70
CA PRO A 23 -11.74 0.40 -4.01
C PRO A 23 -11.94 1.61 -3.08
N TYR A 24 -11.34 1.56 -1.89
CA TYR A 24 -11.13 2.78 -1.10
C TYR A 24 -9.87 3.50 -1.56
N LYS A 25 -9.91 4.84 -1.53
CA LYS A 25 -8.81 5.72 -1.91
C LYS A 25 -8.27 6.46 -0.68
N MET A 26 -6.95 6.47 -0.53
CA MET A 26 -6.22 7.25 0.48
C MET A 26 -4.95 7.82 -0.13
N GLU A 27 -4.59 9.04 0.25
CA GLU A 27 -3.29 9.62 -0.13
C GLU A 27 -2.70 10.47 1.00
N GLY A 28 -1.39 10.67 0.93
CA GLY A 28 -0.68 11.51 1.89
C GLY A 28 0.83 11.37 1.74
N LYS A 29 1.57 12.22 2.47
CA LYS A 29 3.02 12.06 2.61
C LYS A 29 3.32 10.97 3.62
N VAL A 30 4.34 10.17 3.34
CA VAL A 30 4.85 9.17 4.27
C VAL A 30 5.47 9.87 5.48
N ILE A 31 4.94 9.60 6.67
CA ILE A 31 5.42 10.16 7.93
C ILE A 31 6.17 9.12 8.76
N SER A 32 7.00 9.60 9.69
CA SER A 32 7.64 8.74 10.68
C SER A 32 6.60 8.10 11.61
N GLY A 33 6.73 6.80 11.82
CA GLY A 33 5.97 6.07 12.84
C GLY A 33 6.61 6.18 14.22
N PHE A 34 6.18 5.31 15.15
CA PHE A 34 6.63 5.31 16.54
C PHE A 34 7.79 4.34 16.83
N GLY A 35 8.58 3.99 15.80
CA GLY A 35 9.81 3.20 15.97
C GLY A 35 9.60 1.80 16.56
N ARG A 36 8.50 1.10 16.22
CA ARG A 36 8.15 -0.22 16.77
C ARG A 36 8.97 -1.41 16.22
N GLY A 37 10.15 -1.15 15.64
CA GLY A 37 11.06 -2.19 15.16
C GLY A 37 10.63 -2.92 13.89
N SER A 38 9.55 -2.52 13.19
CA SER A 38 9.06 -3.23 11.98
C SER A 38 10.14 -3.41 10.90
N LYS A 39 11.07 -2.46 10.78
CA LYS A 39 12.26 -2.55 9.92
C LYS A 39 13.23 -3.64 10.35
N GLU A 40 13.45 -3.83 11.65
CA GLU A 40 14.29 -4.91 12.20
C GLU A 40 13.66 -6.29 12.01
N LEU A 41 12.33 -6.35 11.91
CA LEU A 41 11.57 -7.57 11.60
C LEU A 41 11.57 -7.91 10.09
N GLY A 42 12.18 -7.07 9.25
CA GLY A 42 12.18 -7.23 7.80
C GLY A 42 10.87 -6.83 7.11
N ILE A 43 9.96 -6.17 7.82
CA ILE A 43 8.62 -5.78 7.34
C ILE A 43 8.43 -4.28 7.61
N PRO A 44 9.20 -3.39 6.96
CA PRO A 44 9.11 -1.95 7.20
C PRO A 44 7.72 -1.41 6.82
N THR A 45 7.14 -0.57 7.70
CA THR A 45 5.84 0.07 7.47
C THR A 45 5.97 1.58 7.28
N ALA A 46 5.33 2.10 6.24
CA ALA A 46 5.13 3.52 6.01
C ALA A 46 3.84 3.97 6.70
N ASN A 47 3.90 5.04 7.49
CA ASN A 47 2.71 5.61 8.12
C ASN A 47 2.13 6.70 7.22
N LEU A 48 0.80 6.75 7.09
CA LEU A 48 0.10 7.87 6.46
C LEU A 48 -0.69 8.67 7.48
N PRO A 49 -0.83 10.00 7.28
CA PRO A 49 -1.70 10.81 8.12
C PRO A 49 -3.14 10.32 7.98
N VAL A 50 -3.81 10.13 9.12
CA VAL A 50 -5.23 9.83 9.14
C VAL A 50 -5.99 11.15 9.33
N ASP A 51 -6.67 11.57 8.28
CA ASP A 51 -7.52 12.76 8.27
C ASP A 51 -8.89 12.39 7.71
N ALA A 52 -9.90 12.33 8.58
CA ALA A 52 -11.26 11.99 8.20
C ALA A 52 -11.92 13.04 7.30
N SER A 53 -11.41 14.27 7.23
CA SER A 53 -11.91 15.28 6.28
C SER A 53 -11.52 14.94 4.84
N LEU A 54 -10.38 14.27 4.66
CA LEU A 54 -9.86 13.83 3.35
C LEU A 54 -10.22 12.37 3.05
N THR A 55 -10.29 11.54 4.08
CA THR A 55 -10.57 10.10 4.00
C THR A 55 -11.72 9.68 4.93
N PRO A 56 -12.97 10.13 4.71
CA PRO A 56 -14.06 9.95 5.69
C PRO A 56 -14.36 8.51 6.09
N TRP A 57 -14.12 7.56 5.18
CA TRP A 57 -14.33 6.13 5.43
C TRP A 57 -13.39 5.56 6.49
N ILE A 58 -12.25 6.20 6.77
CA ILE A 58 -11.20 5.68 7.68
C ILE A 58 -11.68 5.57 9.13
N ASP A 59 -12.65 6.39 9.53
CA ASP A 59 -13.22 6.43 10.87
C ASP A 59 -14.14 5.25 11.16
N THR A 60 -14.80 4.73 10.11
CA THR A 60 -15.85 3.70 10.25
C THR A 60 -15.44 2.34 9.70
N ILE A 61 -14.38 2.29 8.88
CA ILE A 61 -13.87 1.04 8.34
C ILE A 61 -13.40 0.11 9.47
N LYS A 62 -13.67 -1.18 9.34
CA LYS A 62 -13.27 -2.21 10.30
C LYS A 62 -11.75 -2.19 10.52
N SER A 63 -11.28 -2.31 11.76
CA SER A 63 -9.85 -2.52 12.00
C SER A 63 -9.40 -3.89 11.48
N GLY A 64 -8.15 -3.98 11.03
CA GLY A 64 -7.56 -5.22 10.55
C GLY A 64 -6.57 -4.97 9.41
N VAL A 65 -6.28 -6.06 8.68
CA VAL A 65 -5.35 -6.06 7.57
C VAL A 65 -6.10 -6.04 6.25
N TYR A 66 -5.69 -5.12 5.39
CA TYR A 66 -6.18 -4.91 4.04
C TYR A 66 -5.05 -5.11 3.03
N PHE A 67 -5.41 -5.20 1.75
CA PHE A 67 -4.44 -5.28 0.66
C PHE A 67 -4.86 -4.42 -0.52
N GLY A 68 -3.90 -4.14 -1.40
CA GLY A 68 -4.18 -3.39 -2.61
C GLY A 68 -2.90 -2.91 -3.30
N TRP A 69 -3.01 -1.75 -3.96
CA TRP A 69 -1.90 -1.13 -4.68
C TRP A 69 -1.51 0.19 -4.04
N ALA A 70 -0.22 0.38 -3.82
CA ALA A 70 0.39 1.65 -3.49
C ALA A 70 1.02 2.25 -4.75
N SER A 71 0.89 3.56 -4.91
CA SER A 71 1.75 4.33 -5.81
C SER A 71 2.64 5.26 -5.00
N LEU A 72 3.90 5.36 -5.41
CA LEU A 72 4.93 6.13 -4.72
C LEU A 72 5.58 7.12 -5.68
N SER A 73 5.54 8.40 -5.30
CA SER A 73 6.35 9.46 -5.88
C SER A 73 7.70 9.51 -5.16
N LEU A 74 8.65 8.66 -5.58
CA LEU A 74 9.97 8.65 -4.97
C LEU A 74 10.75 9.94 -5.29
N PRO A 75 11.50 10.50 -4.32
CA PRO A 75 12.38 11.65 -4.56
C PRO A 75 13.34 11.42 -5.73
N ALA A 76 13.71 12.49 -6.45
CA ALA A 76 14.65 12.39 -7.59
C ALA A 76 16.00 11.77 -7.22
N SER A 77 16.43 11.94 -5.97
CA SER A 77 17.65 11.38 -5.41
C SER A 77 17.52 9.94 -4.90
N HIS A 78 16.32 9.36 -4.88
CA HIS A 78 16.10 8.03 -4.32
C HIS A 78 16.69 6.96 -5.26
N PRO A 79 17.52 6.02 -4.76
CA PRO A 79 18.23 5.04 -5.60
C PRO A 79 17.29 4.11 -6.38
N ASP A 80 16.12 3.79 -5.83
CA ASP A 80 15.11 2.94 -6.49
C ASP A 80 14.12 3.74 -7.36
N ARG A 81 14.36 5.04 -7.62
CA ARG A 81 13.50 5.80 -8.54
C ARG A 81 13.71 5.30 -9.98
N VAL A 82 12.63 4.91 -10.63
CA VAL A 82 12.60 4.63 -12.07
C VAL A 82 12.00 5.82 -12.80
N ALA A 83 12.63 6.26 -13.89
CA ALA A 83 12.11 7.33 -14.74
C ALA A 83 10.80 6.90 -15.41
N ALA A 84 9.84 7.82 -15.55
CA ALA A 84 8.61 7.53 -16.29
C ALA A 84 8.86 7.11 -17.75
N PRO A 85 8.00 6.26 -18.32
CA PRO A 85 8.00 6.00 -19.75
C PRO A 85 7.80 7.30 -20.55
N GLY A 86 8.73 7.64 -21.44
CA GLY A 86 8.60 8.78 -22.38
C GLY A 86 9.30 10.08 -21.98
N THR A 87 9.99 10.15 -20.84
CA THR A 87 10.81 11.32 -20.46
C THR A 87 12.24 11.20 -21.01
N SER A 88 12.39 11.18 -22.34
CA SER A 88 13.68 11.46 -22.97
C SER A 88 14.03 12.94 -22.75
N SER A 89 14.89 13.21 -21.77
CA SER A 89 15.38 14.55 -21.45
C SER A 89 16.27 15.07 -22.59
N THR A 90 15.72 15.87 -23.50
CA THR A 90 16.53 16.85 -24.24
C THR A 90 16.73 18.06 -23.33
N ALA A 91 17.99 18.28 -22.93
CA ALA A 91 18.42 19.41 -22.13
C ALA A 91 18.02 20.74 -22.80
N GLY A 92 17.17 21.52 -22.14
CA GLY A 92 16.77 22.88 -22.52
C GLY A 92 16.14 23.58 -21.32
N ALA A 93 16.74 24.69 -20.89
CA ALA A 93 16.57 25.32 -19.59
C ALA A 93 15.22 26.05 -19.36
N GLY A 94 14.61 25.75 -18.22
CA GLY A 94 13.51 26.46 -17.54
C GLY A 94 13.28 25.78 -16.17
N PRO A 95 12.62 26.39 -15.17
CA PRO A 95 12.35 25.68 -13.91
C PRO A 95 11.37 24.54 -14.22
N ALA A 96 11.91 23.33 -14.35
CA ALA A 96 11.12 22.13 -14.53
C ALA A 96 10.27 21.94 -13.28
N GLN A 97 8.97 22.18 -13.39
CA GLN A 97 8.01 21.59 -12.46
C GLN A 97 8.30 20.09 -12.44
N PRO A 98 8.59 19.48 -11.27
CA PRO A 98 8.96 18.08 -11.24
C PRO A 98 7.75 17.28 -11.73
N HIS A 99 7.86 16.67 -12.92
CA HIS A 99 6.93 15.62 -13.32
C HIS A 99 7.03 14.53 -12.25
N ILE A 100 5.90 14.32 -11.55
CA ILE A 100 5.80 13.35 -10.49
C ILE A 100 5.55 11.99 -11.13
N ASP A 101 6.59 11.17 -11.15
CA ASP A 101 6.50 9.80 -11.67
C ASP A 101 6.09 8.89 -10.52
N PHE A 102 4.83 8.47 -10.52
CA PHE A 102 4.33 7.46 -9.58
C PHE A 102 4.74 6.05 -10.03
N GLN A 103 5.32 5.29 -9.11
CA GLN A 103 5.63 3.86 -9.31
C GLN A 103 4.68 3.00 -8.48
N LEU A 104 4.11 1.96 -9.10
CA LEU A 104 3.08 1.12 -8.49
C LEU A 104 3.66 -0.16 -7.89
N TYR A 105 3.22 -0.48 -6.68
CA TYR A 105 3.65 -1.65 -5.93
C TYR A 105 2.44 -2.31 -5.24
N PRO A 106 2.39 -3.65 -5.16
CA PRO A 106 1.42 -4.30 -4.29
C PRO A 106 1.76 -3.98 -2.83
N MET A 107 0.74 -3.91 -1.97
CA MET A 107 0.89 -3.59 -0.55
C MET A 107 -0.09 -4.38 0.31
N VAL A 108 0.27 -4.50 1.59
CA VAL A 108 -0.67 -4.76 2.68
C VAL A 108 -0.73 -3.54 3.59
N MET A 109 -1.87 -3.34 4.24
CA MET A 109 -2.10 -2.19 5.11
C MET A 109 -2.79 -2.64 6.40
N SER A 110 -2.23 -2.24 7.54
CA SER A 110 -2.90 -2.35 8.84
C SER A 110 -3.65 -1.06 9.12
N ILE A 111 -4.94 -1.19 9.40
CA ILE A 111 -5.77 -0.09 9.89
C ILE A 111 -6.25 -0.45 11.29
N GLY A 112 -5.97 0.41 12.26
CA GLY A 112 -6.30 0.16 13.65
C GLY A 112 -6.41 1.44 14.46
N TYR A 113 -6.14 1.32 15.76
CA TYR A 113 -6.05 2.46 16.66
C TYR A 113 -4.64 2.55 17.24
N ASN A 114 -4.20 3.77 17.51
CA ASN A 114 -2.89 4.02 18.09
C ASN A 114 -2.91 3.89 19.63
N PRO A 115 -2.20 2.91 20.22
CA PRO A 115 -2.11 2.72 21.67
C PRO A 115 -1.53 3.93 22.43
N PHE A 116 -0.63 4.70 21.81
CA PHE A 116 -0.03 5.88 22.46
C PHE A 116 -1.05 6.98 22.75
N TYR A 117 -2.13 7.04 21.97
CA TYR A 117 -3.24 7.96 22.17
C TYR A 117 -4.43 7.27 22.82
N LYS A 118 -4.21 6.28 23.70
CA LYS A 118 -5.27 5.53 24.40
C LYS A 118 -6.31 4.93 23.43
N ASN A 119 -5.87 4.55 22.23
CA ASN A 119 -6.72 4.02 21.16
C ASN A 119 -7.86 4.95 20.72
N THR A 120 -7.72 6.27 20.83
CA THR A 120 -8.73 7.23 20.36
C THR A 120 -8.45 7.76 18.94
N VAL A 121 -7.23 7.55 18.44
CA VAL A 121 -6.78 8.02 17.12
C VAL A 121 -6.54 6.82 16.22
N ARG A 122 -7.12 6.84 15.02
CA ARG A 122 -6.91 5.82 13.99
C ARG A 122 -5.46 5.83 13.51
N SER A 123 -4.94 4.65 13.15
CA SER A 123 -3.64 4.49 12.50
C SER A 123 -3.77 3.76 11.16
N ALA A 124 -2.90 4.13 10.23
CA ALA A 124 -2.83 3.61 8.87
C ALA A 124 -1.36 3.31 8.54
N GLU A 125 -1.01 2.03 8.53
CA GLU A 125 0.37 1.56 8.33
C GLU A 125 0.44 0.66 7.10
N VAL A 126 1.28 1.03 6.13
CA VAL A 126 1.39 0.35 4.84
C VAL A 126 2.72 -0.38 4.77
N HIS A 127 2.70 -1.69 4.53
CA HIS A 127 3.87 -2.43 4.10
C HIS A 127 3.81 -2.62 2.58
N VAL A 128 4.69 -1.91 1.87
CA VAL A 128 4.85 -2.06 0.43
C VAL A 128 5.61 -3.36 0.16
N LEU A 129 5.08 -4.23 -0.70
CA LEU A 129 5.68 -5.53 -1.02
C LEU A 129 6.83 -5.39 -2.03
N HIS A 130 7.78 -4.52 -1.69
CA HIS A 130 8.98 -4.23 -2.45
C HIS A 130 10.14 -3.94 -1.48
N LYS A 131 11.33 -4.45 -1.80
CA LYS A 131 12.52 -4.21 -0.99
C LYS A 131 13.23 -2.96 -1.51
N PHE A 132 13.01 -1.84 -0.85
CA PHE A 132 13.73 -0.60 -1.11
C PHE A 132 15.14 -0.63 -0.50
N SER A 133 16.08 0.03 -1.17
CA SER A 133 17.46 0.21 -0.72
C SER A 133 17.64 1.43 0.19
N ALA A 134 16.63 2.32 0.25
CA ALA A 134 16.60 3.49 1.13
C ALA A 134 15.17 3.77 1.65
N ASP A 135 15.07 4.61 2.68
CA ASP A 135 13.79 5.09 3.19
C ASP A 135 13.21 6.19 2.27
N PHE A 136 11.89 6.32 2.26
CA PHE A 136 11.15 7.25 1.40
C PHE A 136 10.20 8.15 2.20
N TYR A 137 10.62 8.64 3.37
CA TYR A 137 9.87 9.66 4.11
C TYR A 137 9.61 10.91 3.25
N ASP A 138 8.49 11.58 3.52
CA ASP A 138 7.97 12.74 2.78
C ASP A 138 7.58 12.45 1.32
N ALA A 139 7.84 11.26 0.79
CA ALA A 139 7.33 10.83 -0.51
C ALA A 139 5.80 10.83 -0.49
N HIS A 140 5.19 11.31 -1.58
CA HIS A 140 3.74 11.23 -1.74
C HIS A 140 3.35 9.79 -2.09
N MET A 141 2.39 9.25 -1.36
CA MET A 141 1.84 7.92 -1.56
C MET A 141 0.33 8.02 -1.84
N ARG A 142 -0.14 7.26 -2.84
CA ARG A 142 -1.57 6.99 -3.04
C ARG A 142 -1.85 5.51 -2.89
N LEU A 143 -3.03 5.17 -2.38
CA LEU A 143 -3.45 3.80 -2.11
C LEU A 143 -4.80 3.51 -2.76
N LEU A 144 -4.89 2.40 -3.49
CA LEU A 144 -6.15 1.72 -3.78
C LEU A 144 -6.24 0.51 -2.87
N ILE A 145 -7.10 0.58 -1.85
CA ILE A 145 -7.39 -0.53 -0.95
C ILE A 145 -8.51 -1.35 -1.60
N LEU A 146 -8.23 -2.62 -1.89
CA LEU A 146 -9.07 -3.46 -2.74
C LEU A 146 -9.84 -4.55 -2.00
N GLY A 147 -9.41 -4.89 -0.79
CA GLY A 147 -10.07 -5.94 -0.02
C GLY A 147 -9.50 -6.11 1.38
N PHE A 148 -10.23 -6.90 2.17
CA PHE A 148 -9.88 -7.26 3.54
C PHE A 148 -9.22 -8.63 3.57
N VAL A 149 -8.14 -8.76 4.34
CA VAL A 149 -7.40 -10.02 4.55
C VAL A 149 -7.87 -10.69 5.83
N ARG A 150 -7.84 -9.98 6.96
CA ARG A 150 -8.17 -10.53 8.29
C ARG A 150 -8.35 -9.47 9.35
N ASP A 151 -8.96 -9.88 10.46
CA ASP A 151 -9.05 -9.11 11.69
C ASP A 151 -7.69 -8.86 12.34
N GLU A 152 -7.64 -7.86 13.24
CA GLU A 152 -6.53 -7.70 14.18
C GLU A 152 -6.40 -8.96 15.04
N LEU A 153 -5.16 -9.39 15.30
CA LEU A 153 -4.86 -10.58 16.07
C LEU A 153 -3.95 -10.20 17.23
N ASP A 154 -4.19 -10.83 18.38
CA ASP A 154 -3.31 -10.75 19.53
C ASP A 154 -2.21 -11.81 19.42
N TYR A 155 -0.96 -11.38 19.57
CA TYR A 155 0.19 -12.27 19.44
C TYR A 155 0.85 -12.52 20.78
N LYS A 156 1.14 -13.80 21.06
CA LYS A 156 1.89 -14.23 22.24
C LYS A 156 3.40 -14.28 22.00
N SER A 157 3.84 -14.18 20.74
CA SER A 157 5.25 -14.13 20.37
C SER A 157 5.46 -13.31 19.10
N LEU A 158 6.70 -12.83 18.93
CA LEU A 158 7.11 -12.08 17.75
C LEU A 158 7.09 -12.93 16.48
N GLU A 159 7.45 -14.20 16.60
CA GLU A 159 7.49 -15.16 15.51
C GLU A 159 6.10 -15.41 14.94
N ALA A 160 5.08 -15.51 15.80
CA ALA A 160 3.69 -15.66 15.38
C ALA A 160 3.20 -14.42 14.61
N LEU A 161 3.55 -13.22 15.08
CA LEU A 161 3.26 -11.96 14.38
C LEU A 161 3.90 -11.93 12.99
N ILE A 162 5.20 -12.27 12.89
CA ILE A 162 5.92 -12.30 11.62
C ILE A 162 5.30 -13.33 10.67
N ALA A 163 4.95 -14.53 11.16
CA ALA A 163 4.34 -15.58 10.36
C ALA A 163 3.00 -15.14 9.75
N ASP A 164 2.16 -14.48 10.53
CA ASP A 164 0.88 -13.98 10.03
C ASP A 164 1.05 -12.82 9.05
N ILE A 165 1.99 -11.90 9.27
CA ILE A 165 2.27 -10.84 8.29
C ILE A 165 2.80 -11.42 6.98
N ASN A 166 3.67 -12.43 7.03
CA ASN A 166 4.14 -13.11 5.82
C ASN A 166 2.98 -13.77 5.07
N THR A 167 2.04 -14.38 5.80
CA THR A 167 0.80 -14.93 5.24
C THR A 167 -0.06 -13.81 4.62
N ASP A 168 -0.19 -12.65 5.28
CA ASP A 168 -0.92 -11.50 4.74
C ASP A 168 -0.32 -11.02 3.41
N CYS A 169 1.01 -10.97 3.33
CA CYS A 169 1.74 -10.61 2.12
C CYS A 169 1.54 -11.63 1.00
N GLU A 170 1.51 -12.93 1.32
CA GLU A 170 1.22 -13.99 0.36
C GLU A 170 -0.22 -13.89 -0.16
N VAL A 171 -1.19 -13.70 0.72
CA VAL A 171 -2.60 -13.48 0.35
C VAL A 171 -2.74 -12.29 -0.61
N ALA A 172 -2.07 -11.18 -0.31
CA ALA A 172 -2.07 -10.00 -1.17
C ALA A 172 -1.46 -10.31 -2.54
N ARG A 173 -0.29 -10.95 -2.60
CA ARG A 173 0.35 -11.31 -3.88
C ARG A 173 -0.55 -12.20 -4.73
N ASN A 174 -1.12 -13.25 -4.15
CA ASN A 174 -1.96 -14.19 -4.88
C ASN A 174 -3.26 -13.54 -5.35
N SER A 175 -3.91 -12.76 -4.48
CA SER A 175 -5.18 -12.09 -4.81
C SER A 175 -5.00 -11.04 -5.89
N LEU A 176 -3.90 -10.27 -5.85
CA LEU A 176 -3.58 -9.21 -6.82
C LEU A 176 -2.99 -9.73 -8.13
N ALA A 177 -2.58 -11.01 -8.21
CA ALA A 177 -2.07 -11.59 -9.45
C ALA A 177 -3.16 -11.87 -10.50
N ARG A 178 -4.43 -11.86 -10.09
CA ARG A 178 -5.59 -12.10 -10.97
C ARG A 178 -5.91 -10.88 -11.82
N ASP A 179 -6.35 -11.11 -13.06
CA ASP A 179 -6.56 -10.05 -14.07
C ASP A 179 -7.40 -8.87 -13.56
N ALA A 180 -8.56 -9.13 -12.95
CA ALA A 180 -9.47 -8.10 -12.44
C ALA A 180 -8.96 -7.33 -11.21
N TRP A 181 -7.84 -7.79 -10.62
CA TRP A 181 -7.21 -7.21 -9.43
C TRP A 181 -5.86 -6.56 -9.75
N HIS A 182 -5.40 -6.68 -10.99
CA HIS A 182 -4.08 -6.26 -11.43
C HIS A 182 -4.19 -5.02 -12.33
N PRO A 183 -3.35 -3.98 -12.14
CA PRO A 183 -3.30 -2.83 -13.02
C PRO A 183 -2.83 -3.21 -14.42
N PRO A 184 -3.30 -2.49 -15.46
CA PRO A 184 -2.74 -2.58 -16.81
C PRO A 184 -1.23 -2.39 -16.80
N LYS A 185 -0.51 -3.11 -17.68
CA LYS A 185 0.95 -3.01 -17.78
C LYS A 185 1.45 -1.60 -18.09
N ALA A 186 0.64 -0.82 -18.81
CA ALA A 186 0.94 0.55 -19.20
C ALA A 186 1.09 1.51 -18.01
N LEU A 187 0.50 1.19 -16.86
CA LEU A 187 0.60 2.01 -15.64
C LEU A 187 1.86 1.71 -14.81
N ARG A 188 2.71 0.77 -15.25
CA ARG A 188 3.84 0.27 -14.47
C ARG A 188 5.11 0.25 -15.30
N PRO A 189 6.21 0.87 -14.83
CA PRO A 189 7.51 0.71 -15.46
C PRO A 189 7.89 -0.78 -15.53
N LYS A 190 8.20 -1.29 -16.73
CA LYS A 190 8.53 -2.71 -16.96
C LYS A 190 7.39 -3.69 -16.61
N GLY A 191 6.13 -3.23 -16.58
CA GLY A 191 4.97 -4.11 -16.38
C GLY A 191 4.89 -5.20 -17.47
N THR A 192 4.81 -6.46 -17.06
CA THR A 192 4.69 -7.61 -17.98
C THR A 192 3.28 -8.20 -18.03
N VAL A 193 2.46 -7.91 -17.01
CA VAL A 193 1.11 -8.44 -16.85
C VAL A 193 0.09 -7.35 -17.17
N ASP A 194 -0.88 -7.68 -18.01
CA ASP A 194 -1.90 -6.75 -18.51
C ASP A 194 -3.25 -7.03 -17.85
N GLY A 195 -3.41 -6.53 -16.62
CA GLY A 195 -4.67 -6.68 -15.89
C GLY A 195 -5.71 -5.62 -16.26
N THR A 196 -6.92 -5.76 -15.71
CA THR A 196 -8.10 -4.96 -16.07
C THR A 196 -8.57 -4.03 -14.94
N LEU A 197 -7.87 -3.99 -13.79
CA LEU A 197 -8.20 -3.09 -12.69
C LEU A 197 -8.06 -1.62 -13.13
N ASP A 198 -9.11 -0.81 -12.93
CA ASP A 198 -8.99 0.64 -13.11
C ASP A 198 -8.15 1.27 -11.99
N ALA A 199 -6.88 1.50 -12.30
CA ALA A 199 -5.89 2.05 -11.39
C ALA A 199 -5.36 3.43 -11.82
N LYS A 200 -6.06 4.13 -12.74
CA LYS A 200 -5.56 5.39 -13.32
C LYS A 200 -5.29 6.47 -12.26
N TRP A 201 -6.17 6.57 -11.27
CA TRP A 201 -6.04 7.52 -10.15
C TRP A 201 -4.70 7.40 -9.39
N LEU A 202 -4.08 6.22 -9.36
CA LEU A 202 -2.78 6.03 -8.72
C LEU A 202 -1.63 6.78 -9.40
N VAL A 203 -1.76 7.12 -10.68
CA VAL A 203 -0.69 7.75 -11.48
C VAL A 203 -1.07 9.11 -12.06
N GLU A 204 -2.27 9.61 -11.78
CA GLU A 204 -2.68 10.95 -12.18
C GLU A 204 -1.75 12.01 -11.56
N GLU A 205 -1.47 13.08 -12.30
CA GLU A 205 -0.70 14.20 -11.76
C GLU A 205 -1.37 14.75 -10.48
N LEU A 206 -0.55 15.19 -9.52
CA LEU A 206 -1.11 15.89 -8.36
C LEU A 206 -1.70 17.23 -8.83
N PRO A 207 -2.85 17.66 -8.27
CA PRO A 207 -3.36 19.00 -8.50
C PRO A 207 -2.27 20.04 -8.19
N LYS A 208 -2.13 21.04 -9.06
CA LYS A 208 -1.25 22.19 -8.76
C LYS A 208 -1.82 22.90 -7.53
N ALA A 209 -0.97 23.07 -6.52
CA ALA A 209 -1.26 23.83 -5.31
C ALA A 209 -1.58 25.29 -5.63
#